data_AF-A0A2S5B3B0-F1
#
_entry.id   AF-A0A2S5B3B0-F1
#
_cell.length_a   1.000
_cell.length_b   1.000
_cell.length_c   1.000
_cell.angle_alpha   90.00
_cell.angle_beta   90.00
_cell.angle_gamma   90.00
#
_symmetry.space_group_name_H-M   'P 1'
#
loop_
_entity.id
_entity.type
_entity.pdbx_description
1 polymer ?
#
loop_
_entity_poly.entity_id
_entity_poly.type
_entity_poly.pdbx_seq_one_letter_code
_entity_poly.pdbx_strand_id
1 'polypeptide(L)'
;MATVAVATPSKQINPLLATYLQSLATRPMLTKSLTSGSLSILSEIIAGHVSGSTPPPLSAKERTGILPIDILKKNHKALKLGLYGFFVSAPLGHTLLAILQKAFAGKTSARAKLGMILASNLFISPIQQSVYIAAMAIINGATTPQAIFNAWKMSIWRVMKLSWVVSTISMAIAQRFLAPEIWVPFFTVKKRAIAARAKSQAAKDAAESLRQKAEQELKGGSNEKQA
;
A
#
# COMPACT_ATOMS: atom_id res chain seq x y z
N MET A 1 51.58 14.68 9.10
CA MET A 1 50.68 13.64 9.64
C MET A 1 49.71 13.26 8.54
N ALA A 2 49.86 12.05 7.97
CA ALA A 2 49.01 11.56 6.88
C ALA A 2 47.68 11.05 7.44
N THR A 3 46.58 11.61 6.98
CA THR A 3 45.22 11.15 7.26
C THR A 3 44.96 9.86 6.50
N VAL A 4 44.91 8.74 7.23
CA VAL A 4 44.50 7.44 6.69
C VAL A 4 43.01 7.50 6.38
N ALA A 5 42.67 7.61 5.10
CA ALA A 5 41.32 7.41 4.63
C ALA A 5 40.95 5.93 4.86
N VAL A 6 40.01 5.70 5.77
CA VAL A 6 39.40 4.38 5.99
C VAL A 6 38.63 4.03 4.71
N ALA A 7 39.24 3.21 3.86
CA ALA A 7 38.55 2.59 2.74
C ALA A 7 37.57 1.57 3.32
N THR A 8 36.30 1.95 3.44
CA THR A 8 35.22 1.00 3.70
C THR A 8 35.18 0.02 2.53
N PRO A 9 35.23 -1.30 2.77
CA PRO A 9 35.17 -2.27 1.68
C PRO A 9 33.87 -2.05 0.91
N SER A 10 33.97 -1.76 -0.39
CA SER A 10 32.83 -1.63 -1.26
C SER A 10 32.11 -2.97 -1.26
N LYS A 11 31.04 -3.06 -0.46
CA LYS A 11 30.13 -4.20 -0.47
C LYS A 11 29.74 -4.42 -1.93
N GLN A 12 30.13 -5.54 -2.52
CA GLN A 12 29.78 -5.87 -3.91
C GLN A 12 28.26 -5.80 -4.04
N ILE A 13 27.77 -4.70 -4.59
CA ILE A 13 26.34 -4.49 -4.78
C ILE A 13 25.95 -5.38 -5.95
N ASN A 14 24.93 -6.22 -5.75
CA ASN A 14 24.38 -7.03 -6.83
C ASN A 14 24.09 -6.12 -8.04
N PRO A 15 24.49 -6.50 -9.26
CA PRO A 15 24.37 -5.64 -10.44
C PRO A 15 22.93 -5.16 -10.67
N LEU A 16 21.91 -5.99 -10.39
CA LEU A 16 20.50 -5.60 -10.50
C LEU A 16 20.12 -4.52 -9.49
N LEU A 17 20.65 -4.61 -8.27
CA LEU A 17 20.43 -3.60 -7.23
C LEU A 17 21.13 -2.29 -7.60
N ALA A 18 22.34 -2.36 -8.15
CA ALA A 18 23.06 -1.19 -8.64
C ALA A 18 22.27 -0.48 -9.77
N THR A 19 21.77 -1.23 -10.76
CA THR A 19 20.93 -0.68 -11.84
C THR A 19 19.62 -0.09 -11.32
N TYR A 20 18.99 -0.72 -10.33
CA TYR A 20 17.78 -0.19 -9.70
C TYR A 20 18.07 1.14 -8.98
N LEU A 21 19.15 1.21 -8.20
CA LEU A 21 19.55 2.44 -7.50
C LEU A 21 19.92 3.55 -8.49
N GLN A 22 20.59 3.22 -9.58
CA GLN A 22 20.88 4.16 -10.67
C GLN A 22 19.59 4.67 -11.34
N SER A 23 18.62 3.78 -11.58
CA SER A 23 17.30 4.15 -12.13
C SER A 23 16.52 5.03 -11.15
N LEU A 24 16.68 4.81 -9.85
CA LEU A 24 16.05 5.62 -8.81
C LEU A 24 16.66 7.03 -8.73
N ALA A 25 17.96 7.18 -8.98
CA ALA A 25 18.64 8.47 -9.01
C ALA A 25 18.35 9.26 -10.30
N THR A 26 18.38 8.58 -11.45
CA THR A 26 18.21 9.21 -12.78
C THR A 26 16.76 9.47 -13.15
N ARG A 27 15.85 8.57 -12.77
CA ARG A 27 14.41 8.62 -13.10
C ARG A 27 13.56 8.30 -11.86
N PRO A 28 13.62 9.14 -10.80
CA PRO A 28 13.01 8.83 -9.51
C PRO A 28 11.49 8.62 -9.59
N MET A 29 10.80 9.38 -10.42
CA MET A 29 9.35 9.26 -10.61
C MET A 29 8.95 7.95 -11.26
N LEU A 30 9.52 7.64 -12.43
CA LEU A 30 9.20 6.43 -13.18
C LEU A 30 9.54 5.17 -12.38
N THR A 31 10.71 5.14 -11.75
CA THR A 31 11.13 4.00 -10.93
C THR A 31 10.20 3.80 -9.74
N LYS A 32 9.78 4.87 -9.05
CA LYS A 32 8.80 4.79 -7.96
C LYS A 32 7.43 4.32 -8.43
N SER A 33 6.97 4.80 -9.60
CA SER A 33 5.70 4.38 -10.20
C SER A 33 5.71 2.90 -10.59
N LEU A 34 6.76 2.43 -11.27
CA LEU A 34 6.91 1.01 -11.62
C LEU A 34 6.95 0.12 -10.38
N THR A 35 7.75 0.51 -9.38
CA THR A 35 7.84 -0.21 -8.11
C THR A 35 6.48 -0.24 -7.40
N SER A 36 5.79 0.91 -7.31
CA SER A 36 4.48 1.01 -6.69
C SER A 36 3.42 0.15 -7.38
N GLY A 37 3.30 0.24 -8.71
CA GLY A 37 2.36 -0.56 -9.49
C GLY A 37 2.63 -2.07 -9.35
N SER A 38 3.90 -2.48 -9.44
CA SER A 38 4.29 -3.88 -9.30
C SER A 38 3.98 -4.44 -7.91
N LEU A 39 4.29 -3.67 -6.86
CA LEU A 39 4.00 -4.06 -5.49
C LEU A 39 2.50 -4.10 -5.20
N SER A 40 1.72 -3.21 -5.80
CA SER A 40 0.26 -3.22 -5.70
C SER A 40 -0.33 -4.49 -6.31
N ILE A 41 0.10 -4.86 -7.52
CA ILE A 41 -0.32 -6.11 -8.18
C ILE A 41 0.03 -7.31 -7.30
N LEU A 42 1.29 -7.39 -6.85
CA LEU A 42 1.76 -8.49 -6.02
C LEU A 42 0.99 -8.58 -4.70
N SER A 43 0.75 -7.45 -4.04
CA SER A 43 -0.02 -7.41 -2.80
C SER A 43 -1.44 -7.88 -3.04
N GLU A 44 -2.06 -7.52 -4.19
CA GLU A 44 -3.40 -7.99 -4.53
C GLU A 44 -3.45 -9.50 -4.73
N ILE A 45 -2.51 -10.05 -5.49
CA ILE A 45 -2.39 -11.50 -5.72
C ILE A 45 -2.19 -12.24 -4.41
N ILE A 46 -1.23 -11.81 -3.57
CA ILE A 46 -0.90 -12.50 -2.31
C ILE A 46 -2.13 -12.62 -1.44
N ALA A 47 -2.84 -11.52 -1.17
CA ALA A 47 -3.99 -11.70 -0.28
C ALA A 47 -5.25 -12.22 -0.95
N GLY A 48 -5.34 -12.30 -2.27
CA GLY A 48 -6.34 -13.15 -2.92
C GLY A 48 -6.10 -14.64 -2.62
N HIS A 49 -4.83 -15.05 -2.49
CA HIS A 49 -4.49 -16.41 -2.04
C HIS A 49 -4.73 -16.59 -0.54
N VAL A 50 -4.34 -15.62 0.30
CA VAL A 50 -4.58 -15.67 1.75
C VAL A 50 -6.07 -15.64 2.09
N SER A 51 -6.90 -15.00 1.27
CA SER A 51 -8.35 -14.92 1.47
C SER A 51 -9.14 -16.11 0.94
N GLY A 52 -8.50 -17.01 0.17
CA GLY A 52 -9.21 -18.01 -0.61
C GLY A 52 -10.09 -17.44 -1.74
N SER A 53 -10.09 -16.12 -1.96
CA SER A 53 -10.90 -15.46 -2.99
C SER A 53 -10.09 -15.32 -4.29
N THR A 54 -9.58 -16.44 -4.79
CA THR A 54 -8.89 -16.45 -6.08
C THR A 54 -9.90 -16.23 -7.21
N PRO A 55 -9.60 -15.39 -8.20
CA PRO A 55 -10.53 -15.15 -9.30
C PRO A 55 -10.86 -16.45 -10.07
N PRO A 56 -12.01 -16.49 -10.76
CA PRO A 56 -12.41 -17.66 -11.55
C PRO A 56 -11.39 -17.93 -12.69
N PRO A 57 -11.23 -19.19 -13.13
CA PRO A 57 -10.30 -19.53 -14.19
C PRO A 57 -10.68 -18.85 -15.51
N LEU A 58 -9.68 -18.34 -16.24
CA LEU A 58 -9.86 -17.77 -17.58
C LEU A 58 -10.41 -18.82 -18.54
N SER A 59 -11.37 -18.40 -19.38
CA SER A 59 -11.89 -19.22 -20.47
C SER A 59 -10.79 -19.54 -21.48
N ALA A 60 -10.91 -20.68 -22.17
CA ALA A 60 -9.90 -21.13 -23.15
C ALA A 60 -9.63 -20.10 -24.27
N LYS A 61 -10.62 -19.26 -24.60
CA LYS A 61 -10.49 -18.16 -25.58
C LYS A 61 -9.72 -16.94 -25.07
N GLU A 62 -9.61 -16.75 -23.76
CA GLU A 62 -9.00 -15.54 -23.16
C GLU A 62 -7.54 -15.74 -22.75
N ARG A 63 -7.11 -17.01 -22.69
CA ARG A 63 -5.74 -17.42 -22.41
C ARG A 63 -4.83 -17.01 -23.55
N THR A 64 -3.79 -16.30 -23.19
CA THR A 64 -2.73 -15.85 -24.10
C THR A 64 -1.56 -16.84 -24.15
N GLY A 65 -1.52 -17.82 -23.24
CA GLY A 65 -0.42 -18.81 -23.15
C GLY A 65 0.81 -18.28 -22.42
N ILE A 66 0.80 -17.00 -22.04
CA ILE A 66 1.87 -16.33 -21.29
C ILE A 66 1.41 -16.19 -19.84
N LEU A 67 1.96 -17.03 -18.96
CA LEU A 67 1.55 -17.18 -17.56
C LEU A 67 1.39 -15.83 -16.81
N PRO A 68 2.34 -14.87 -16.87
CA PRO A 68 2.18 -13.59 -16.18
C PRO A 68 0.99 -12.76 -16.67
N ILE A 69 0.72 -12.78 -17.99
CA ILE A 69 -0.35 -12.00 -18.62
C ILE A 69 -1.70 -12.64 -18.28
N ASP A 70 -1.78 -13.97 -18.29
CA ASP A 70 -2.98 -14.71 -17.94
C ASP A 70 -3.32 -14.54 -16.45
N ILE A 71 -2.33 -14.52 -15.54
CA ILE A 71 -2.57 -14.21 -14.11
C ILE A 71 -3.14 -12.79 -13.94
N LEU A 72 -2.64 -11.83 -14.72
CA LEU A 72 -3.08 -10.43 -14.63
C LEU A 72 -4.47 -10.22 -15.24
N LYS A 73 -4.77 -10.86 -16.38
CA LYS A 73 -6.10 -10.88 -17.01
C LYS A 73 -7.14 -11.48 -16.07
N LYS A 74 -6.79 -12.58 -15.40
CA LYS A 74 -7.63 -13.24 -14.41
C LYS A 74 -7.98 -12.32 -13.23
N ASN A 75 -7.09 -11.40 -12.86
CA ASN A 75 -7.24 -10.53 -11.69
C ASN A 75 -7.37 -9.05 -12.09
N HIS A 76 -8.52 -8.69 -12.65
CA HIS A 76 -8.83 -7.30 -13.03
C HIS A 76 -8.64 -6.30 -11.88
N LYS A 77 -8.91 -6.72 -10.64
CA LYS A 77 -8.68 -5.89 -9.45
C LYS A 77 -7.20 -5.63 -9.20
N ALA A 78 -6.33 -6.65 -9.36
CA ALA A 78 -4.88 -6.47 -9.27
C ALA A 78 -4.36 -5.53 -10.35
N LEU A 79 -4.87 -5.64 -11.58
CA LEU A 79 -4.53 -4.72 -12.66
C LEU A 79 -4.94 -3.27 -12.32
N LYS A 80 -6.18 -3.06 -11.88
CA LYS A 80 -6.67 -1.72 -11.46
C LYS A 80 -5.84 -1.15 -10.30
N LEU A 81 -5.45 -1.99 -9.33
CA LEU A 81 -4.61 -1.57 -8.21
C LEU A 81 -3.17 -1.26 -8.66
N GLY A 82 -2.65 -1.98 -9.65
CA GLY A 82 -1.38 -1.70 -10.32
C GLY A 82 -1.39 -0.35 -11.03
N LEU A 83 -2.43 -0.08 -11.82
CA LEU A 83 -2.63 1.21 -12.50
C LEU A 83 -2.76 2.36 -11.49
N TYR A 84 -3.54 2.17 -10.42
CA TYR A 84 -3.59 3.12 -9.30
C TYR A 84 -2.19 3.35 -8.70
N GLY A 85 -1.44 2.29 -8.42
CA GLY A 85 -0.09 2.37 -7.86
C GLY A 85 0.86 3.19 -8.73
N PHE A 86 0.80 2.98 -10.05
CA PHE A 86 1.68 3.59 -11.04
C PHE A 86 1.30 5.04 -11.35
N PHE A 87 0.03 5.31 -11.66
CA PHE A 87 -0.43 6.61 -12.18
C PHE A 87 -0.89 7.58 -11.09
N VAL A 88 -1.37 7.08 -9.95
CA VAL A 88 -1.98 7.92 -8.93
C VAL A 88 -1.14 7.94 -7.67
N SER A 89 -0.91 6.78 -7.04
CA SER A 89 -0.32 6.67 -5.72
C SER A 89 1.14 7.16 -5.69
N ALA A 90 1.98 6.67 -6.61
CA ALA A 90 3.38 7.04 -6.65
C ALA A 90 3.63 8.51 -7.04
N PRO A 91 2.99 9.05 -8.10
CA PRO A 91 3.13 10.47 -8.45
C PRO A 91 2.65 11.39 -7.32
N LEU A 92 1.49 11.12 -6.74
CA LEU A 92 0.96 11.89 -5.61
C LEU A 92 1.93 11.86 -4.43
N GLY A 93 2.43 10.67 -4.07
CA GLY A 93 3.37 10.51 -2.97
C GLY A 93 4.71 11.19 -3.20
N HIS A 94 5.23 11.15 -4.43
CA HIS A 94 6.48 11.84 -4.76
C HIS A 94 6.31 13.36 -4.67
N THR A 95 5.27 13.90 -5.28
CA THR A 95 5.04 15.36 -5.32
C THR A 95 4.78 15.92 -3.94
N LEU A 96 3.89 15.30 -3.15
CA LEU A 96 3.61 15.77 -1.78
C LEU A 96 4.86 15.73 -0.90
N LEU A 97 5.66 14.66 -1.01
CA LEU A 97 6.90 14.56 -0.25
C LEU A 97 7.94 15.59 -0.71
N ALA A 98 8.05 15.84 -2.01
CA ALA A 98 8.95 16.85 -2.55
C ALA A 98 8.58 18.26 -2.07
N ILE A 99 7.28 18.59 -2.04
CA ILE A 99 6.78 19.86 -1.49
C ILE A 99 7.15 19.99 -0.01
N LEU A 100 6.91 18.95 0.79
CA LEU A 100 7.26 18.95 2.20
C LEU A 100 8.76 19.07 2.43
N GLN A 101 9.57 18.34 1.67
CA GLN A 101 11.03 18.43 1.74
C GLN A 101 11.54 19.82 1.37
N LYS A 102 10.93 20.48 0.38
CA LYS A 102 11.24 21.86 0.02
C LYS A 102 10.88 22.84 1.14
N ALA A 103 9.73 22.65 1.81
CA ALA A 103 9.31 23.47 2.93
C ALA A 103 10.24 23.36 4.17
N PHE A 104 10.90 22.21 4.34
CA PHE A 104 11.86 21.95 5.42
C PHE A 104 13.33 21.99 4.95
N ALA A 105 13.60 22.52 3.76
CA ALA A 105 14.95 22.59 3.21
C ALA A 105 15.88 23.39 4.13
N GLY A 106 17.10 22.88 4.35
CA GLY A 106 18.09 23.50 5.23
C GLY A 106 17.83 23.36 6.74
N LYS A 107 16.75 22.68 7.16
CA LYS A 107 16.45 22.46 8.58
C LYS A 107 16.95 21.09 9.03
N THR A 108 18.15 21.03 9.62
CA THR A 108 18.79 19.77 10.04
C THR A 108 18.57 19.42 11.52
N SER A 109 18.01 20.34 12.31
CA SER A 109 17.82 20.15 13.75
C SER A 109 16.84 19.01 14.06
N ALA A 110 17.04 18.34 15.19
CA ALA A 110 16.15 17.25 15.64
C ALA A 110 14.68 17.70 15.75
N ARG A 111 14.45 18.95 16.21
CA ARG A 111 13.12 19.56 16.28
C ARG A 111 12.51 19.76 14.88
N ALA A 112 13.31 20.16 13.90
CA ALA A 112 12.83 20.32 12.53
C ALA A 112 12.49 18.98 11.88
N LYS A 113 13.28 17.92 12.12
CA LYS A 113 12.96 16.56 11.66
C LYS A 113 11.65 16.06 12.27
N LEU A 114 11.44 16.30 13.57
CA LEU A 114 10.17 15.97 14.23
C LEU A 114 9.00 16.78 13.65
N GLY A 115 9.18 18.09 13.46
CA GLY A 115 8.19 18.96 12.82
C GLY A 115 7.82 18.50 11.41
N MET A 116 8.80 18.04 10.63
CA MET A 116 8.58 17.48 9.28
C MET A 116 7.75 16.20 9.34
N ILE A 117 8.00 15.31 10.31
CA ILE A 117 7.21 14.08 10.50
C ILE A 117 5.77 14.44 10.90
N LEU A 118 5.57 15.38 11.82
CA LEU A 118 4.25 15.82 12.24
C LEU A 118 3.48 16.46 11.08
N ALA A 119 4.13 17.36 10.32
CA ALA A 119 3.56 17.95 9.12
C ALA A 119 3.21 16.88 8.06
N SER A 120 4.04 15.85 7.89
CA SER A 120 3.72 14.72 7.01
C SER A 120 2.47 13.97 7.47
N ASN A 121 2.33 13.67 8.76
CA ASN A 121 1.16 12.96 9.30
C ASN A 121 -0.11 13.81 9.29
N LEU A 122 0.01 15.15 9.37
CA LEU A 122 -1.12 16.06 9.43
C LEU A 122 -1.61 16.54 8.06
N PHE A 123 -0.71 16.70 7.08
CA PHE A 123 -1.06 17.25 5.77
C PHE A 123 -0.95 16.21 4.65
N ILE A 124 0.15 15.46 4.58
CA ILE A 124 0.34 14.47 3.50
C ILE A 124 -0.56 13.26 3.71
N SER A 125 -0.56 12.69 4.93
CA SER A 125 -1.29 11.45 5.21
C SER A 125 -2.80 11.58 4.91
N PRO A 126 -3.53 12.64 5.34
CA PRO A 126 -4.97 12.74 5.03
C PRO A 126 -5.26 12.81 3.53
N ILE A 127 -4.43 13.52 2.77
CA ILE A 127 -4.59 13.63 1.30
C ILE A 127 -4.40 12.24 0.67
N GLN A 128 -3.30 11.55 1.02
CA GLN A 128 -3.02 10.22 0.49
C GLN A 128 -4.13 9.22 0.85
N GLN A 129 -4.61 9.23 2.09
CA GLN A 129 -5.66 8.30 2.53
C GLN A 129 -7.02 8.63 1.90
N SER A 130 -7.34 9.91 1.68
CA SER A 130 -8.55 10.30 0.98
C SER A 130 -8.55 9.80 -0.46
N VAL A 131 -7.44 10.02 -1.19
CA VAL A 131 -7.29 9.55 -2.57
C VAL A 131 -7.29 8.01 -2.62
N TYR A 132 -6.66 7.34 -1.66
CA TYR A 132 -6.69 5.88 -1.57
C TYR A 132 -8.10 5.34 -1.37
N ILE A 133 -8.88 5.90 -0.42
CA ILE A 133 -10.24 5.43 -0.17
C ILE A 133 -11.14 5.68 -1.39
N ALA A 134 -11.02 6.84 -2.03
CA ALA A 134 -11.77 7.15 -3.24
C ALA A 134 -11.42 6.17 -4.37
N ALA A 135 -10.13 5.90 -4.59
CA ALA A 135 -9.68 4.92 -5.58
C ALA A 135 -10.17 3.51 -5.25
N MET A 136 -10.16 3.10 -3.98
CA MET A 136 -10.68 1.81 -3.55
C MET A 136 -12.18 1.69 -3.79
N ALA A 137 -12.96 2.75 -3.57
CA ALA A 137 -14.38 2.76 -3.87
C ALA A 137 -14.63 2.52 -5.38
N ILE A 138 -13.90 3.23 -6.24
CA ILE A 138 -14.00 3.06 -7.71
C ILE A 138 -13.57 1.64 -8.13
N ILE A 139 -12.47 1.14 -7.58
CA ILE A 139 -11.96 -0.21 -7.89
C ILE A 139 -12.96 -1.29 -7.49
N ASN A 140 -13.66 -1.10 -6.38
CA ASN A 140 -14.71 -1.99 -5.88
C ASN A 140 -16.08 -1.77 -6.57
N GLY A 141 -16.18 -0.86 -7.55
CA GLY A 141 -17.36 -0.70 -8.40
C GLY A 141 -18.27 0.49 -8.06
N ALA A 142 -17.85 1.43 -7.22
CA ALA A 142 -18.59 2.67 -7.02
C ALA A 142 -18.60 3.51 -8.31
N THR A 143 -19.78 3.75 -8.87
CA THR A 143 -19.98 4.51 -10.12
C THR A 143 -20.49 5.93 -9.89
N THR A 144 -21.03 6.22 -8.69
CA THR A 144 -21.60 7.54 -8.37
C THR A 144 -20.70 8.33 -7.42
N PRO A 145 -20.60 9.67 -7.59
CA PRO A 145 -19.86 10.53 -6.65
C PRO A 145 -20.34 10.39 -5.20
N GLN A 146 -21.64 10.18 -4.99
CA GLN A 146 -22.24 9.98 -3.68
C GLN A 146 -21.76 8.67 -3.03
N ALA A 147 -21.63 7.58 -3.78
CA ALA A 147 -21.09 6.32 -3.27
C ALA A 147 -19.62 6.46 -2.85
N ILE A 148 -18.83 7.20 -3.64
CA ILE A 148 -17.43 7.50 -3.31
C ILE A 148 -17.34 8.35 -2.04
N PHE A 149 -18.16 9.40 -1.94
CA PHE A 149 -18.19 10.28 -0.77
C PHE A 149 -18.64 9.54 0.50
N ASN A 150 -19.64 8.67 0.39
CA ASN A 150 -20.09 7.84 1.51
C ASN A 150 -18.99 6.87 1.97
N ALA A 151 -18.32 6.19 1.03
CA ALA A 151 -17.18 5.32 1.35
C ALA A 151 -16.04 6.09 2.04
N TRP A 152 -15.77 7.31 1.57
CA TRP A 152 -14.81 8.22 2.19
C TRP A 152 -15.22 8.61 3.61
N LYS A 153 -16.44 9.11 3.81
CA LYS A 153 -16.96 9.55 5.12
C LYS A 153 -16.94 8.41 6.14
N MET A 154 -17.29 7.20 5.72
CA MET A 154 -17.32 6.02 6.59
C MET A 154 -15.92 5.52 6.97
N SER A 155 -14.92 5.70 6.10
CA SER A 155 -13.61 5.05 6.26
C SER A 155 -12.51 6.00 6.72
N ILE A 156 -12.59 7.29 6.42
CA ILE A 156 -11.48 8.24 6.62
C ILE A 156 -11.02 8.29 8.06
N TRP A 157 -11.93 8.39 9.02
CA TRP A 157 -11.58 8.45 10.44
C TRP A 157 -10.97 7.14 10.95
N ARG A 158 -11.49 5.99 10.52
CA ARG A 158 -10.96 4.68 10.91
C ARG A 158 -9.53 4.51 10.39
N VAL A 159 -9.31 4.83 9.12
CA VAL A 159 -8.01 4.74 8.46
C VAL A 159 -7.01 5.74 9.06
N MET A 160 -7.44 6.97 9.34
CA MET A 160 -6.60 8.01 9.96
C MET A 160 -6.20 7.65 11.39
N LYS A 161 -7.14 7.22 12.24
CA LYS A 161 -6.84 6.76 13.60
C LYS A 161 -5.87 5.59 13.59
N LEU A 162 -6.11 4.60 12.73
CA LEU A 162 -5.19 3.47 12.58
C LEU A 162 -3.80 3.93 12.14
N SER A 163 -3.73 4.82 11.14
CA SER A 163 -2.47 5.38 10.65
C SER A 163 -1.69 6.10 11.77
N TRP A 164 -2.37 6.94 12.55
CA TRP A 164 -1.74 7.67 13.67
C TRP A 164 -1.26 6.73 14.77
N VAL A 165 -2.08 5.78 15.22
CA VAL A 165 -1.70 4.80 16.24
C VAL A 165 -0.51 3.96 15.77
N VAL A 166 -0.57 3.49 14.53
CA VAL A 166 0.51 2.72 13.91
C VAL A 166 1.79 3.55 13.78
N SER A 167 1.67 4.83 13.42
CA SER A 167 2.78 5.77 13.29
C SER A 167 3.44 6.03 14.64
N THR A 168 2.66 6.36 15.68
CA THR A 168 3.15 6.68 17.02
C THR A 168 3.76 5.47 17.73
N ILE A 169 3.12 4.30 17.69
CA ILE A 169 3.66 3.08 18.30
C ILE A 169 4.99 2.69 17.65
N SER A 170 5.06 2.76 16.32
CA SER A 170 6.33 2.43 15.64
C SER A 170 7.41 3.45 15.91
N MET A 171 7.07 4.73 16.02
CA MET A 171 8.02 5.76 16.41
C MET A 171 8.52 5.54 17.83
N ALA A 172 7.63 5.21 18.77
CA ALA A 172 7.99 4.93 20.15
C ALA A 172 8.91 3.70 20.29
N ILE A 173 8.65 2.63 19.52
CA ILE A 173 9.52 1.45 19.46
C ILE A 173 10.88 1.83 18.87
N ALA A 174 10.90 2.60 17.79
CA ALA A 174 12.14 3.04 17.16
C ALA A 174 12.98 3.91 18.10
N GLN A 175 12.36 4.86 18.81
CA GLN A 175 13.05 5.74 19.74
C GLN A 175 13.59 5.02 20.98
N ARG A 176 12.89 4.00 21.49
CA ARG A 176 13.25 3.30 22.73
C ARG A 176 14.23 2.15 22.53
N PHE A 177 14.15 1.45 21.40
CA PHE A 177 14.87 0.19 21.21
C PHE A 177 15.83 0.19 20.03
N LEU A 178 15.79 1.20 19.16
CA LEU A 178 16.53 1.19 17.90
C LEU A 178 17.45 2.41 17.80
N ALA A 179 18.70 2.16 17.46
CA ALA A 179 19.63 3.25 17.13
C ALA A 179 19.12 3.99 15.87
N PRO A 180 19.28 5.33 15.75
CA PRO A 180 18.72 6.13 14.65
C PRO A 180 19.06 5.60 13.25
N GLU A 181 20.18 4.90 13.11
CA GLU A 181 20.70 4.35 11.86
C GLU A 181 19.83 3.19 11.32
N ILE A 182 19.13 2.46 12.19
CA ILE A 182 18.32 1.29 11.81
C ILE A 182 16.81 1.59 11.69
N TRP A 183 16.41 2.85 11.89
CA TRP A 183 15.00 3.26 11.84
C TRP A 183 14.38 3.04 10.45
N VAL A 184 15.10 3.36 9.38
CA VAL A 184 14.59 3.27 8.01
C VAL A 184 14.27 1.81 7.60
N PRO A 185 15.17 0.82 7.81
CA PRO A 185 14.84 -0.59 7.65
C PRO A 185 13.63 -1.04 8.49
N PHE A 186 13.57 -0.65 9.76
CA PHE A 186 12.48 -1.03 10.67
C PHE A 186 11.12 -0.54 10.19
N PHE A 187 10.99 0.75 9.84
CA PHE A 187 9.72 1.29 9.34
C PHE A 187 9.27 0.63 8.04
N THR A 188 10.23 0.24 7.18
CA THR A 188 9.95 -0.47 5.93
C THR A 188 9.33 -1.84 6.20
N VAL A 189 9.92 -2.64 7.08
CA VAL A 189 9.40 -3.96 7.48
C VAL A 189 8.02 -3.83 8.12
N LYS A 190 7.85 -2.90 9.06
CA LYS A 190 6.58 -2.66 9.74
C LYS A 190 5.47 -2.24 8.77
N LYS A 191 5.76 -1.35 7.79
CA LYS A 191 4.77 -0.95 6.77
C LYS A 191 4.28 -2.16 5.96
N ARG A 192 5.19 -3.09 5.63
CA ARG A 192 4.86 -4.35 4.93
C ARG A 192 4.01 -5.29 5.80
N ALA A 193 4.36 -5.46 7.08
CA ALA A 193 3.63 -6.32 8.00
C ALA A 193 2.18 -5.86 8.22
N ILE A 194 1.95 -4.55 8.34
CA ILE A 194 0.61 -3.99 8.53
C ILE A 194 -0.23 -4.12 7.27
N ALA A 195 0.36 -3.88 6.09
CA ALA A 195 -0.32 -4.10 4.82
C ALA A 195 -0.75 -5.58 4.67
N ALA A 196 0.11 -6.53 5.04
CA ALA A 196 -0.22 -7.96 5.01
C ALA A 196 -1.37 -8.32 5.97
N ARG A 197 -1.32 -7.83 7.22
CA ARG A 197 -2.38 -8.07 8.21
C ARG A 197 -3.72 -7.44 7.83
N ALA A 198 -3.72 -6.18 7.40
CA ALA A 198 -4.95 -5.51 6.99
C ALA A 198 -5.65 -6.25 5.84
N LYS A 199 -4.85 -6.80 4.92
CA LYS A 199 -5.37 -7.59 3.80
C LYS A 199 -5.88 -8.96 4.24
N SER A 200 -5.21 -9.62 5.19
CA SER A 200 -5.69 -10.86 5.81
C SER A 200 -6.96 -10.67 6.63
N GLN A 201 -7.14 -9.53 7.31
CA GLN A 201 -8.37 -9.27 8.07
C GLN A 201 -9.54 -8.96 7.15
N ALA A 202 -9.36 -8.07 6.17
CA ALA A 202 -10.40 -7.78 5.18
C ALA A 202 -10.87 -9.02 4.42
N ALA A 203 -9.97 -9.99 4.24
CA ALA A 203 -10.27 -11.30 3.69
C ALA A 203 -11.18 -12.17 4.59
N LYS A 204 -10.91 -12.20 5.91
CA LYS A 204 -11.72 -12.93 6.89
C LYS A 204 -13.12 -12.33 7.03
N ASP A 205 -13.19 -11.00 7.15
CA ASP A 205 -14.47 -10.28 7.29
C ASP A 205 -15.37 -10.50 6.05
N ALA A 206 -14.78 -10.54 4.85
CA ALA A 206 -15.50 -10.85 3.62
C ALA A 206 -16.05 -12.29 3.62
N ALA A 207 -15.26 -13.28 4.06
CA ALA A 207 -15.68 -14.67 4.13
C ALA A 207 -16.81 -14.90 5.14
N GLU A 208 -16.77 -14.23 6.30
CA GLU A 208 -17.85 -14.29 7.30
C GLU A 208 -19.15 -13.67 6.78
N SER A 209 -19.08 -12.54 6.07
CA SER A 209 -20.27 -11.91 5.48
C SER A 209 -20.95 -12.78 4.42
N LEU A 210 -20.19 -13.57 3.66
CA LEU A 210 -20.73 -14.52 2.69
C LEU A 210 -21.38 -15.72 3.37
N ARG A 211 -20.80 -16.23 4.47
CA ARG A 211 -21.40 -17.30 5.29
C ARG A 211 -22.73 -16.85 5.91
N GLN A 212 -22.78 -15.63 6.44
CA GLN A 212 -24.00 -15.08 7.02
C GLN A 212 -25.11 -14.91 5.97
N LYS A 213 -24.77 -14.48 4.75
CA LYS A 213 -25.74 -14.39 3.64
C LYS A 213 -26.25 -15.76 3.22
N ALA A 214 -25.37 -16.76 3.08
CA ALA A 214 -25.77 -18.12 2.75
C ALA A 214 -26.67 -18.74 3.84
N GLU A 215 -26.37 -18.50 5.13
CA GLU A 215 -27.22 -18.94 6.24
C GLU A 215 -28.58 -18.24 6.27
N GLN A 216 -28.64 -16.95 5.90
CA GLN A 216 -29.89 -16.20 5.78
C GLN A 216 -30.74 -16.68 4.61
N GLU A 217 -30.14 -16.99 3.46
CA GLU A 217 -30.82 -17.56 2.29
C GLU A 217 -31.36 -18.97 2.59
N LEU A 218 -30.59 -19.80 3.31
CA LEU A 218 -31.03 -21.13 3.75
C LEU A 218 -32.18 -21.06 4.76
N LYS A 219 -32.16 -20.11 5.69
CA LYS A 219 -33.27 -19.90 6.65
C LYS A 219 -34.50 -19.29 6.00
N GLY A 220 -34.32 -18.36 5.05
CA GLY A 220 -35.41 -17.76 4.28
C GLY A 220 -36.15 -18.77 3.40
N GLY A 221 -35.41 -19.61 2.67
CA GLY A 221 -35.98 -20.67 1.83
C GLY A 221 -36.62 -21.83 2.61
N SER A 222 -36.31 -21.99 3.90
CA SER A 222 -36.97 -22.96 4.77
C SER A 222 -38.33 -22.46 5.28
N ASN A 223 -38.50 -21.15 5.46
CA ASN A 223 -39.79 -20.55 5.83
C ASN A 223 -40.77 -20.50 4.66
N GLU A 224 -40.28 -20.37 3.42
CA GLU A 224 -41.11 -20.37 2.20
C GLU A 224 -41.63 -21.78 1.82
N LYS A 225 -40.98 -22.85 2.30
CA LYS A 225 -41.41 -24.25 2.05
C LYS A 225 -42.39 -24.80 3.09
N GLN A 226 -42.72 -24.02 4.12
CA GLN A 226 -43.64 -24.41 5.19
C GLN A 226 -44.97 -23.61 5.18
N ALA A 227 -45.16 -22.73 4.20
CA ALA A 227 -46.43 -22.06 3.89
C ALA A 227 -47.05 -22.68 2.64
#